data_AF-A0A845K2U3-F1
#
_entry.id   AF-A0A845K2U3-F1
#
_cell.length_a   1.000
_cell.length_b   1.000
_cell.length_c   1.000
_cell.angle_alpha   90.00
_cell.angle_beta   90.00
_cell.angle_gamma   90.00
#
_symmetry.space_group_name_H-M   'P 1'
#
loop_
_entity.id
_entity.type
_entity.pdbx_description
1 polymer ?
#
loop_
_entity_poly.entity_id
_entity_poly.type
_entity_poly.pdbx_seq_one_letter_code
_entity_poly.pdbx_strand_id
1 'polypeptide(L)'
;MSKIVAVGDSITVGVGAGGKSYIDILGGQKFAIGGKASFSLMGMAKRAAASNPDYVVVFVGINNPMSARGCRGGWENGLMSDLGSMYSSARAAGAQVIGVTIMPSMKIWRSHYNKCRKNPSAYGCCKNSKAREPNYLYEKISIVNEYIRNNADIVIDAAASLTNQNGILPSYDADGIHPNSQAHQWIANEIKKSIASGGAFLPSKTQNTTVSTEPVDQAQDPISSGSGAWNKFIKKNPDFTFSKFYKDLDANFAKEGGAKGMLPKYGKDRKWGKEHHAAWKKLQKKKNETQNLTEAVFEKWRKQFLNERLLLKPGPNGWELYKKLVAKAYKEAPVYDAAAAEKFKKLKPFIDNMYKKIQSGKQGVEIQFVEDDPYPGGDEQLRREVGKTGVLKVFKGGTKHPIFSVKDDFEDPNEPDTNEKFRAVHDIMAHIQHAGHKGTGFDMKGELQAYNAHLKTIPKEAAGALFTEVVGQAAYFLTYGYFPEQKIALLPGFDYHNIGVVDGYDIINKELYREKE
;
A
#
# COMPACT_ATOMS: atom_id res chain seq x y z
N MET A 1 -29.25 21.96 12.37
CA MET A 1 -28.51 20.84 13.01
C MET A 1 -27.34 20.51 12.11
N SER A 2 -26.17 20.23 12.69
CA SER A 2 -25.00 19.82 11.91
C SER A 2 -25.32 18.55 11.12
N LYS A 3 -24.91 18.52 9.86
CA LYS A 3 -25.05 17.38 8.96
C LYS A 3 -23.97 16.36 9.29
N ILE A 4 -24.37 15.29 9.97
CA ILE A 4 -23.49 14.19 10.35
C ILE A 4 -23.75 13.00 9.42
N VAL A 5 -22.69 12.43 8.89
CA VAL A 5 -22.75 11.19 8.13
C VAL A 5 -21.77 10.17 8.69
N ALA A 6 -22.04 8.89 8.50
CA ALA A 6 -21.18 7.82 9.00
C ALA A 6 -20.77 6.85 7.88
N VAL A 7 -19.48 6.56 7.80
CA VAL A 7 -18.88 5.51 6.98
C VAL A 7 -18.52 4.35 7.90
N GLY A 8 -19.00 3.14 7.56
CA GLY A 8 -18.65 1.99 8.39
C GLY A 8 -19.10 0.64 7.87
N ASP A 9 -18.96 -0.35 8.73
CA ASP A 9 -19.32 -1.75 8.47
C ASP A 9 -20.63 -2.15 9.15
N SER A 10 -20.76 -3.41 9.60
CA SER A 10 -21.97 -3.93 10.25
C SER A 10 -22.32 -3.19 11.54
N ILE A 11 -21.36 -2.62 12.24
CA ILE A 11 -21.63 -1.81 13.43
C ILE A 11 -22.40 -0.55 13.02
N THR A 12 -21.95 0.17 12.00
CA THR A 12 -22.63 1.37 11.50
C THR A 12 -24.00 1.04 10.88
N VAL A 13 -24.17 -0.15 10.31
CA VAL A 13 -25.49 -0.66 9.89
C VAL A 13 -26.45 -0.79 11.09
N GLY A 14 -25.95 -1.16 12.27
CA GLY A 14 -26.73 -1.35 13.49
C GLY A 14 -26.94 -2.82 13.87
N VAL A 15 -26.08 -3.72 13.35
CA VAL A 15 -26.06 -5.12 13.79
C VAL A 15 -25.68 -5.15 15.27
N GLY A 16 -26.39 -5.96 16.07
CA GLY A 16 -26.26 -5.99 17.54
C GLY A 16 -27.20 -5.03 18.28
N ALA A 17 -27.74 -4.00 17.62
CA ALA A 17 -28.63 -3.00 18.22
C ALA A 17 -30.04 -2.93 17.59
N GLY A 18 -30.54 -4.07 17.09
CA GLY A 18 -31.87 -4.15 16.47
C GLY A 18 -32.03 -3.27 15.23
N GLY A 19 -30.93 -2.99 14.51
CA GLY A 19 -30.92 -2.13 13.32
C GLY A 19 -30.84 -0.63 13.60
N LYS A 20 -30.91 -0.21 14.88
CA LYS A 20 -30.77 1.19 15.29
C LYS A 20 -29.33 1.46 15.75
N SER A 21 -28.51 2.02 14.87
CA SER A 21 -27.11 2.31 15.15
C SER A 21 -26.90 3.69 15.79
N TYR A 22 -25.65 4.00 16.13
CA TYR A 22 -25.29 5.26 16.80
C TYR A 22 -25.63 6.47 15.91
N ILE A 23 -25.55 6.31 14.59
CA ILE A 23 -25.85 7.39 13.64
C ILE A 23 -27.36 7.62 13.47
N ASP A 24 -28.20 6.60 13.69
CA ASP A 24 -29.66 6.82 13.78
C ASP A 24 -30.02 7.66 15.00
N ILE A 25 -29.36 7.40 16.14
CA ILE A 25 -29.55 8.16 17.40
C ILE A 25 -29.09 9.62 17.25
N LEU A 26 -28.14 9.87 16.35
CA LEU A 26 -27.67 11.21 15.99
C LEU A 26 -28.57 11.90 14.94
N GLY A 27 -29.48 11.17 14.28
CA GLY A 27 -30.26 11.69 13.15
C GLY A 27 -29.43 11.93 11.88
N GLY A 28 -28.32 11.20 11.71
CA GLY A 28 -27.41 11.35 10.57
C GLY A 28 -27.64 10.34 9.44
N GLN A 29 -26.84 10.43 8.37
CA GLN A 29 -26.93 9.54 7.21
C GLN A 29 -25.91 8.40 7.27
N LYS A 30 -26.34 7.18 6.91
CA LYS A 30 -25.49 5.98 6.85
C LYS A 30 -24.91 5.76 5.45
N PHE A 31 -23.60 5.52 5.38
CA PHE A 31 -22.89 5.01 4.23
C PHE A 31 -22.11 3.76 4.65
N ALA A 32 -22.82 2.65 4.85
CA ALA A 32 -22.26 1.44 5.46
C ALA A 32 -22.62 0.16 4.72
N ILE A 33 -21.73 -0.85 4.80
CA ILE A 33 -21.97 -2.20 4.28
C ILE A 33 -21.53 -3.22 5.32
N GLY A 34 -22.47 -4.09 5.74
CA GLY A 34 -22.20 -5.13 6.73
C GLY A 34 -21.10 -6.11 6.29
N GLY A 35 -20.22 -6.48 7.23
CA GLY A 35 -19.18 -7.50 7.02
C GLY A 35 -18.05 -7.11 6.06
N LYS A 36 -17.92 -5.82 5.71
CA LYS A 36 -16.87 -5.34 4.81
C LYS A 36 -15.67 -4.78 5.56
N ALA A 37 -14.49 -5.02 5.00
CA ALA A 37 -13.23 -4.39 5.41
C ALA A 37 -13.09 -3.00 4.79
N SER A 38 -12.21 -2.16 5.34
CA SER A 38 -12.05 -0.74 4.95
C SER A 38 -11.87 -0.52 3.45
N PHE A 39 -11.04 -1.31 2.77
CA PHE A 39 -10.79 -1.17 1.33
C PHE A 39 -12.04 -1.33 0.47
N SER A 40 -13.05 -2.08 0.95
CA SER A 40 -14.34 -2.24 0.27
C SER A 40 -15.31 -1.07 0.53
N LEU A 41 -14.96 -0.17 1.45
CA LEU A 41 -15.79 0.97 1.88
C LEU A 41 -15.30 2.30 1.31
N MET A 42 -14.23 2.33 0.51
CA MET A 42 -13.72 3.57 -0.10
C MET A 42 -14.78 4.28 -0.96
N GLY A 43 -15.60 3.54 -1.70
CA GLY A 43 -16.73 4.12 -2.44
C GLY A 43 -17.85 4.67 -1.56
N MET A 44 -18.00 4.14 -0.33
CA MET A 44 -18.92 4.71 0.67
C MET A 44 -18.36 6.01 1.25
N ALA A 45 -17.05 6.06 1.54
CA ALA A 45 -16.39 7.27 2.00
C ALA A 45 -16.51 8.42 0.99
N LYS A 46 -16.29 8.14 -0.30
CA LYS A 46 -16.47 9.14 -1.37
C LYS A 46 -17.91 9.67 -1.43
N ARG A 47 -18.91 8.79 -1.33
CA ARG A 47 -20.33 9.20 -1.32
C ARG A 47 -20.71 9.99 -0.07
N ALA A 48 -20.19 9.60 1.09
CA ALA A 48 -20.37 10.34 2.33
C ALA A 48 -19.81 11.77 2.20
N ALA A 49 -18.57 11.90 1.72
CA ALA A 49 -17.95 13.20 1.47
C ALA A 49 -18.73 14.03 0.43
N ALA A 50 -19.18 13.41 -0.67
CA ALA A 50 -19.98 14.08 -1.70
C ALA A 50 -21.34 14.59 -1.21
N SER A 51 -21.82 14.13 -0.05
CA SER A 51 -23.02 14.68 0.58
C SER A 51 -22.80 16.06 1.22
N ASN A 52 -21.58 16.60 1.20
CA ASN A 52 -21.20 17.87 1.84
C ASN A 52 -21.58 17.93 3.34
N PRO A 53 -21.07 17.00 4.17
CA PRO A 53 -21.39 16.95 5.59
C PRO A 53 -20.54 17.94 6.41
N ASP A 54 -21.02 18.33 7.59
CA ASP A 54 -20.20 19.04 8.58
C ASP A 54 -19.25 18.06 9.29
N TYR A 55 -19.71 16.83 9.52
CA TYR A 55 -18.98 15.78 10.22
C TYR A 55 -19.07 14.44 9.49
N VAL A 56 -17.94 13.76 9.35
CA VAL A 56 -17.87 12.38 8.87
C VAL A 56 -17.37 11.48 10.00
N VAL A 57 -18.24 10.60 10.50
CA VAL A 57 -17.85 9.53 11.42
C VAL A 57 -17.25 8.38 10.62
N VAL A 58 -16.02 8.00 10.91
CA VAL A 58 -15.36 6.86 10.29
C VAL A 58 -15.20 5.78 11.36
N PHE A 59 -15.98 4.71 11.23
CA PHE A 59 -15.95 3.56 12.12
C PHE A 59 -15.84 2.27 11.30
N VAL A 60 -14.60 1.91 10.99
CA VAL A 60 -14.23 0.77 10.12
C VAL A 60 -13.08 -0.02 10.74
N GLY A 61 -12.85 -1.23 10.25
CA GLY A 61 -11.58 -1.94 10.47
C GLY A 61 -11.71 -3.29 11.17
N ILE A 62 -12.83 -3.56 11.85
CA ILE A 62 -13.00 -4.82 12.61
C ILE A 62 -12.94 -6.08 11.72
N ASN A 63 -13.33 -5.92 10.44
CA ASN A 63 -13.34 -6.99 9.46
C ASN A 63 -11.99 -7.16 8.73
N ASN A 64 -11.06 -6.20 8.85
CA ASN A 64 -9.77 -6.25 8.14
C ASN A 64 -8.94 -7.49 8.51
N PRO A 65 -8.76 -7.84 9.80
CA PRO A 65 -8.10 -9.08 10.22
C PRO A 65 -8.71 -10.36 9.63
N MET A 66 -10.03 -10.33 9.40
CA MET A 66 -10.82 -11.47 8.95
C MET A 66 -10.95 -11.56 7.42
N SER A 67 -10.48 -10.55 6.71
CA SER A 67 -10.46 -10.52 5.24
C SER A 67 -9.44 -11.50 4.65
N ALA A 68 -9.49 -11.67 3.32
CA ALA A 68 -8.44 -12.37 2.58
C ALA A 68 -7.07 -11.69 2.71
N ARG A 69 -7.03 -10.35 2.79
CA ARG A 69 -5.81 -9.57 3.05
C ARG A 69 -5.27 -9.85 4.47
N GLY A 70 -6.17 -10.03 5.44
CA GLY A 70 -5.82 -10.44 6.80
C GLY A 70 -4.96 -11.72 6.85
N CYS A 71 -5.20 -12.68 5.96
CA CYS A 71 -4.40 -13.90 5.87
C CYS A 71 -2.97 -13.73 5.37
N ARG A 72 -2.67 -12.61 4.70
CA ARG A 72 -1.33 -12.31 4.18
C ARG A 72 -0.45 -11.60 5.22
N GLY A 73 -1.04 -11.11 6.32
CA GLY A 73 -0.39 -10.22 7.28
C GLY A 73 -0.32 -8.77 6.77
N GLY A 74 0.08 -7.83 7.63
CA GLY A 74 0.20 -6.41 7.26
C GLY A 74 -1.12 -5.70 6.96
N TRP A 75 -2.25 -6.29 7.38
CA TRP A 75 -3.58 -5.71 7.17
C TRP A 75 -3.76 -4.40 7.93
N GLU A 76 -3.02 -4.20 9.02
CA GLU A 76 -2.99 -3.00 9.84
C GLU A 76 -2.46 -1.80 9.06
N ASN A 77 -1.42 -1.99 8.24
CA ASN A 77 -0.86 -0.93 7.40
C ASN A 77 -1.83 -0.55 6.29
N GLY A 78 -2.45 -1.55 5.65
CA GLY A 78 -3.50 -1.31 4.67
C GLY A 78 -4.70 -0.57 5.27
N LEU A 79 -5.10 -0.92 6.49
CA LEU A 79 -6.17 -0.23 7.20
C LEU A 79 -5.80 1.21 7.54
N MET A 80 -4.59 1.48 8.03
CA MET A 80 -4.13 2.86 8.30
C MET A 80 -4.09 3.70 7.01
N SER A 81 -3.65 3.12 5.90
CA SER A 81 -3.68 3.77 4.57
C SER A 81 -5.11 4.10 4.12
N ASP A 82 -6.04 3.14 4.24
CA ASP A 82 -7.46 3.34 3.94
C ASP A 82 -8.06 4.44 4.82
N LEU A 83 -7.80 4.41 6.13
CA LEU A 83 -8.25 5.42 7.08
C LEU A 83 -7.73 6.81 6.69
N GLY A 84 -6.43 6.95 6.43
CA GLY A 84 -5.84 8.22 5.98
C GLY A 84 -6.49 8.76 4.70
N SER A 85 -6.81 7.87 3.75
CA SER A 85 -7.53 8.24 2.53
C SER A 85 -8.97 8.66 2.78
N MET A 86 -9.70 7.96 3.66
CA MET A 86 -11.06 8.33 4.06
C MET A 86 -11.09 9.68 4.78
N TYR A 87 -10.14 9.91 5.70
CA TYR A 87 -10.02 11.15 6.46
C TYR A 87 -9.72 12.32 5.52
N SER A 88 -8.76 12.13 4.61
CA SER A 88 -8.41 13.15 3.61
C SER A 88 -9.59 13.48 2.70
N SER A 89 -10.37 12.48 2.28
CA SER A 89 -11.57 12.69 1.46
C SER A 89 -12.64 13.50 2.19
N ALA A 90 -12.87 13.23 3.47
CA ALA A 90 -13.82 13.99 4.29
C ALA A 90 -13.38 15.45 4.47
N ARG A 91 -12.11 15.68 4.81
CA ARG A 91 -11.53 17.03 4.95
C ARG A 91 -11.56 17.82 3.65
N ALA A 92 -11.29 17.16 2.52
CA ALA A 92 -11.37 17.79 1.20
C ALA A 92 -12.81 18.25 0.87
N ALA A 93 -13.83 17.63 1.47
CA ALA A 93 -15.22 18.07 1.38
C ALA A 93 -15.60 19.12 2.45
N GLY A 94 -14.62 19.64 3.22
CA GLY A 94 -14.84 20.63 4.27
C GLY A 94 -15.34 20.06 5.60
N ALA A 95 -15.45 18.73 5.74
CA ALA A 95 -15.98 18.09 6.94
C ALA A 95 -14.88 17.85 7.99
N GLN A 96 -15.26 17.89 9.27
CA GLN A 96 -14.42 17.37 10.35
C GLN A 96 -14.57 15.84 10.47
N VAL A 97 -13.45 15.16 10.68
CA VAL A 97 -13.37 13.71 10.81
C VAL A 97 -13.54 13.30 12.27
N ILE A 98 -14.53 12.45 12.52
CA ILE A 98 -14.72 11.78 13.81
C ILE A 98 -14.24 10.33 13.68
N GLY A 99 -13.07 10.03 14.24
CA GLY A 99 -12.50 8.69 14.26
C GLY A 99 -12.96 7.91 15.49
N VAL A 100 -13.53 6.72 15.28
CA VAL A 100 -13.94 5.82 16.37
C VAL A 100 -12.94 4.66 16.45
N THR A 101 -12.28 4.50 17.60
CA THR A 101 -11.31 3.40 17.80
C THR A 101 -12.00 2.04 17.73
N ILE A 102 -11.30 1.05 17.18
CA ILE A 102 -11.77 -0.30 16.93
C ILE A 102 -11.84 -1.10 18.23
N MET A 103 -13.01 -1.66 18.52
CA MET A 103 -13.26 -2.50 19.68
C MET A 103 -12.79 -3.94 19.43
N PRO A 104 -11.87 -4.52 20.23
CA PRO A 104 -11.41 -5.87 19.99
C PRO A 104 -12.51 -6.95 20.09
N SER A 105 -12.59 -7.85 19.12
CA SER A 105 -13.57 -8.96 19.08
C SER A 105 -12.95 -10.29 19.51
N MET A 106 -12.33 -10.29 20.69
CA MET A 106 -11.51 -11.41 21.16
C MET A 106 -12.29 -12.74 21.26
N LYS A 107 -13.57 -12.69 21.61
CA LYS A 107 -14.44 -13.89 21.69
C LYS A 107 -14.58 -14.57 20.33
N ILE A 108 -14.89 -13.82 19.27
CA ILE A 108 -15.04 -14.35 17.91
C ILE A 108 -13.69 -14.76 17.34
N TRP A 109 -12.63 -13.97 17.54
CA TRP A 109 -11.30 -14.33 17.03
C TRP A 109 -10.75 -15.59 17.69
N ARG A 110 -10.87 -15.76 19.02
CA ARG A 110 -10.48 -17.00 19.72
C ARG A 110 -11.26 -18.19 19.20
N SER A 111 -12.59 -18.05 19.03
CA SER A 111 -13.45 -19.11 18.48
C SER A 111 -13.02 -19.51 17.06
N HIS A 112 -12.83 -18.52 16.18
CA HIS A 112 -12.38 -18.74 14.80
C HIS A 112 -11.00 -19.40 14.74
N TYR A 113 -10.05 -18.87 15.50
CA TYR A 113 -8.69 -19.41 15.57
C TYR A 113 -8.68 -20.86 16.05
N ASN A 114 -9.46 -21.19 17.09
CA ASN A 114 -9.58 -22.56 17.60
C ASN A 114 -10.21 -23.51 16.59
N LYS A 115 -11.24 -23.08 15.86
CA LYS A 115 -11.85 -23.85 14.77
C LYS A 115 -10.84 -24.11 13.65
N CYS A 116 -10.08 -23.08 13.26
CA CYS A 116 -9.05 -23.20 12.24
C CYS A 116 -7.89 -24.12 12.63
N ARG A 117 -7.51 -24.14 13.90
CA ARG A 117 -6.49 -25.06 14.40
C ARG A 117 -6.96 -26.52 14.35
N LYS A 118 -8.26 -26.77 14.56
CA LYS A 118 -8.85 -28.12 14.51
C LYS A 118 -9.09 -28.60 13.08
N ASN A 119 -9.56 -27.73 12.19
CA ASN A 119 -9.87 -28.08 10.81
C ASN A 119 -9.60 -26.90 9.85
N PRO A 120 -8.35 -26.76 9.36
CA PRO A 120 -7.95 -25.61 8.54
C PRO A 120 -8.62 -25.56 7.15
N SER A 121 -9.14 -26.69 6.63
CA SER A 121 -9.79 -26.71 5.30
C SER A 121 -11.27 -26.28 5.33
N ALA A 122 -11.94 -26.33 6.49
CA ALA A 122 -13.39 -26.15 6.57
C ALA A 122 -13.88 -24.71 6.81
N TYR A 123 -13.05 -23.80 7.31
CA TYR A 123 -13.52 -22.50 7.86
C TYR A 123 -12.86 -21.27 7.25
N GLY A 124 -12.43 -21.33 5.98
CA GLY A 124 -11.77 -20.19 5.32
C GLY A 124 -10.53 -19.72 6.08
N CYS A 125 -9.76 -20.69 6.60
CA CYS A 125 -8.61 -20.43 7.43
C CYS A 125 -7.42 -19.96 6.61
N CYS A 126 -6.62 -19.09 7.21
CA CYS A 126 -5.36 -18.67 6.61
C CYS A 126 -4.38 -19.84 6.61
N LYS A 127 -3.63 -20.02 5.52
CA LYS A 127 -2.49 -20.96 5.49
C LYS A 127 -1.48 -20.67 6.60
N ASN A 128 -1.34 -19.40 6.98
CA ASN A 128 -0.60 -18.95 8.14
C ASN A 128 -1.56 -18.64 9.29
N SER A 129 -1.73 -19.56 10.24
CA SER A 129 -2.63 -19.39 11.38
C SER A 129 -2.25 -18.21 12.28
N LYS A 130 -0.95 -17.85 12.34
CA LYS A 130 -0.43 -16.74 13.16
C LYS A 130 -1.08 -15.41 12.80
N ALA A 131 -1.41 -15.19 11.53
CA ALA A 131 -2.03 -13.96 11.07
C ALA A 131 -3.42 -13.70 11.68
N ARG A 132 -4.10 -14.73 12.21
CA ARG A 132 -5.38 -14.64 12.92
C ARG A 132 -5.29 -15.07 14.39
N GLU A 133 -4.07 -15.13 14.93
CA GLU A 133 -3.89 -15.41 16.35
C GLU A 133 -4.45 -14.23 17.19
N PRO A 134 -5.33 -14.48 18.17
CA PRO A 134 -6.04 -13.41 18.88
C PRO A 134 -5.13 -12.35 19.51
N ASN A 135 -4.02 -12.75 20.13
CA ASN A 135 -3.08 -11.82 20.76
C ASN A 135 -2.37 -10.95 19.72
N TYR A 136 -1.99 -11.55 18.58
CA TYR A 136 -1.42 -10.80 17.45
C TYR A 136 -2.43 -9.79 16.90
N LEU A 137 -3.71 -10.18 16.75
CA LEU A 137 -4.76 -9.26 16.30
C LEU A 137 -4.97 -8.10 17.27
N TYR A 138 -4.99 -8.37 18.57
CA TYR A 138 -5.13 -7.36 19.62
C TYR A 138 -3.99 -6.34 19.59
N GLU A 139 -2.74 -6.81 19.47
CA GLU A 139 -1.56 -5.96 19.33
C GLU A 139 -1.68 -5.04 18.11
N LYS A 140 -2.03 -5.60 16.94
CA LYS A 140 -2.16 -4.82 15.71
C LYS A 140 -3.31 -3.82 15.73
N ILE A 141 -4.41 -4.14 16.40
CA ILE A 141 -5.51 -3.18 16.60
C ILE A 141 -5.09 -2.04 17.52
N SER A 142 -4.25 -2.31 18.50
CA SER A 142 -3.73 -1.25 19.38
C SER A 142 -2.93 -0.21 18.58
N ILE A 143 -2.10 -0.66 17.63
CA ILE A 143 -1.37 0.22 16.70
C ILE A 143 -2.34 1.05 15.84
N VAL A 144 -3.38 0.42 15.28
CA VAL A 144 -4.38 1.14 14.47
C VAL A 144 -5.16 2.15 15.31
N ASN A 145 -5.51 1.81 16.56
CA ASN A 145 -6.22 2.71 17.45
C ASN A 145 -5.37 3.92 17.82
N GLU A 146 -4.06 3.74 18.00
CA GLU A 146 -3.12 4.85 18.15
C GLU A 146 -3.08 5.74 16.90
N TYR A 147 -3.06 5.15 15.71
CA TYR A 147 -3.19 5.91 14.47
C TYR A 147 -4.49 6.74 14.44
N ILE A 148 -5.64 6.16 14.80
CA ILE A 148 -6.93 6.86 14.85
C ILE A 148 -6.85 8.05 15.81
N ARG A 149 -6.32 7.85 17.02
CA ARG A 149 -6.15 8.91 18.03
C ARG A 149 -5.32 10.07 17.53
N ASN A 150 -4.26 9.79 16.77
CA ASN A 150 -3.31 10.80 16.31
C ASN A 150 -3.73 11.50 15.01
N ASN A 151 -4.68 10.93 14.26
CA ASN A 151 -4.98 11.40 12.90
C ASN A 151 -6.43 11.83 12.69
N ALA A 152 -7.36 11.58 13.61
CA ALA A 152 -8.73 12.10 13.51
C ALA A 152 -8.84 13.51 14.13
N ASP A 153 -9.78 14.33 13.64
CA ASP A 153 -10.01 15.67 14.19
C ASP A 153 -10.73 15.60 15.54
N ILE A 154 -11.64 14.64 15.68
CA ILE A 154 -12.32 14.28 16.92
C ILE A 154 -12.18 12.77 17.12
N VAL A 155 -11.84 12.34 18.34
CA VAL A 155 -11.64 10.93 18.66
C VAL A 155 -12.70 10.45 19.63
N ILE A 156 -13.33 9.31 19.31
CA ILE A 156 -14.19 8.57 20.21
C ILE A 156 -13.48 7.26 20.58
N ASP A 157 -12.90 7.21 21.78
CA ASP A 157 -12.12 6.06 22.26
C ASP A 157 -13.02 4.95 22.81
N ALA A 158 -13.82 4.37 21.91
CA ALA A 158 -14.68 3.23 22.18
C ALA A 158 -13.88 1.99 22.64
N ALA A 159 -12.63 1.82 22.18
CA ALA A 159 -11.78 0.70 22.59
C ALA A 159 -11.44 0.80 24.08
N ALA A 160 -10.98 1.97 24.55
CA ALA A 160 -10.67 2.16 25.97
C ALA A 160 -11.92 2.09 26.86
N SER A 161 -13.07 2.53 26.36
CA SER A 161 -14.27 2.73 27.19
C SER A 161 -15.22 1.53 27.21
N LEU A 162 -15.29 0.76 26.11
CA LEU A 162 -16.28 -0.30 25.91
C LEU A 162 -15.67 -1.71 25.92
N THR A 163 -14.34 -1.82 26.07
CA THR A 163 -13.65 -3.10 25.94
C THR A 163 -12.62 -3.33 27.06
N ASN A 164 -12.16 -4.57 27.17
CA ASN A 164 -10.99 -4.96 27.94
C ASN A 164 -10.17 -6.00 27.15
N GLN A 165 -9.18 -6.63 27.77
CA GLN A 165 -8.35 -7.66 27.12
C GLN A 165 -9.13 -8.91 26.64
N ASN A 166 -10.39 -9.07 27.06
CA ASN A 166 -11.29 -10.13 26.63
C ASN A 166 -12.30 -9.68 25.55
N GLY A 167 -12.18 -8.46 25.06
CA GLY A 167 -13.03 -7.88 24.01
C GLY A 167 -14.08 -6.92 24.58
N ILE A 168 -15.22 -6.80 23.89
CA ILE A 168 -16.33 -5.92 24.31
C ILE A 168 -16.82 -6.35 25.71
N LEU A 169 -17.01 -5.37 26.60
CA LEU A 169 -17.51 -5.63 27.94
C LEU A 169 -18.92 -6.23 27.88
N PRO A 170 -19.30 -7.17 28.78
CA PRO A 170 -20.59 -7.85 28.71
C PRO A 170 -21.81 -6.93 28.69
N SER A 171 -21.77 -5.77 29.36
CA SER A 171 -22.84 -4.77 29.34
C SER A 171 -23.04 -4.11 27.98
N TYR A 172 -22.04 -4.20 27.09
CA TYR A 172 -21.98 -3.56 25.79
C TYR A 172 -21.94 -4.55 24.63
N ASP A 173 -21.82 -5.85 24.91
CA ASP A 173 -21.68 -6.91 23.92
C ASP A 173 -23.05 -7.47 23.50
N ALA A 174 -23.28 -7.65 22.20
CA ALA A 174 -24.45 -8.37 21.69
C ALA A 174 -24.12 -9.83 21.36
N ASP A 175 -22.98 -10.09 20.72
CA ASP A 175 -22.65 -11.41 20.15
C ASP A 175 -21.15 -11.75 20.10
N GLY A 176 -20.29 -10.92 20.70
CA GLY A 176 -18.84 -11.05 20.75
C GLY A 176 -18.11 -10.21 19.72
N ILE A 177 -18.80 -9.56 18.77
CA ILE A 177 -18.22 -8.66 17.77
C ILE A 177 -19.03 -7.37 17.61
N HIS A 178 -20.35 -7.44 17.74
CA HIS A 178 -21.23 -6.30 17.60
C HIS A 178 -21.57 -5.69 18.95
N PRO A 179 -21.49 -4.35 19.08
CA PRO A 179 -21.98 -3.65 20.24
C PRO A 179 -23.52 -3.72 20.31
N ASN A 180 -24.06 -3.79 21.52
CA ASN A 180 -25.50 -3.75 21.75
C ASN A 180 -26.04 -2.30 21.72
N SER A 181 -27.36 -2.14 21.92
CA SER A 181 -28.03 -0.84 21.93
C SER A 181 -27.45 0.15 22.96
N GLN A 182 -26.99 -0.33 24.13
CA GLN A 182 -26.40 0.51 25.16
C GLN A 182 -25.06 1.09 24.71
N ALA A 183 -24.22 0.28 24.06
CA ALA A 183 -22.95 0.73 23.49
C ALA A 183 -23.15 1.73 22.36
N HIS A 184 -24.14 1.49 21.48
CA HIS A 184 -24.52 2.43 20.44
C HIS A 184 -24.99 3.79 21.01
N GLN A 185 -25.78 3.77 22.08
CA GLN A 185 -26.18 4.98 22.79
C GLN A 185 -24.99 5.72 23.39
N TRP A 186 -24.04 5.00 23.99
CA TRP A 186 -22.81 5.57 24.53
C TRP A 186 -21.99 6.28 23.43
N ILE A 187 -21.75 5.61 22.29
CA ILE A 187 -21.01 6.19 21.15
C ILE A 187 -21.70 7.46 20.65
N ALA A 188 -23.03 7.43 20.49
CA ALA A 188 -23.80 8.59 20.04
C ALA A 188 -23.69 9.77 21.03
N ASN A 189 -23.73 9.50 22.34
CA ASN A 189 -23.61 10.53 23.37
C ASN A 189 -22.22 11.17 23.39
N GLU A 190 -21.15 10.37 23.27
CA GLU A 190 -19.78 10.92 23.21
C GLU A 190 -19.56 11.73 21.92
N ILE A 191 -20.13 11.32 20.79
CA ILE A 191 -20.10 12.14 19.56
C ILE A 191 -20.81 13.48 19.78
N LYS A 192 -22.02 13.50 20.35
CA LYS A 192 -22.76 14.74 20.64
C LYS A 192 -21.96 15.67 21.56
N LYS A 193 -21.37 15.10 22.61
CA LYS A 193 -20.56 15.83 23.59
C LYS A 193 -19.34 16.46 22.93
N SER A 194 -18.59 15.71 22.12
CA SER A 194 -17.38 16.21 21.44
C SER A 194 -17.67 17.27 20.38
N ILE A 195 -18.80 17.17 19.67
CA ILE A 195 -19.26 18.22 18.75
C ILE A 195 -19.64 19.48 19.53
N ALA A 196 -20.39 19.34 20.63
CA ALA A 196 -20.82 20.47 21.45
C ALA A 196 -19.64 21.22 22.10
N SER A 197 -18.53 20.54 22.41
CA SER A 197 -17.31 21.16 22.93
C SER A 197 -16.41 21.78 21.85
N GLY A 198 -16.92 21.94 20.62
CA GLY A 198 -16.17 22.56 19.51
C GLY A 198 -14.97 21.74 19.04
N GLY A 199 -14.98 20.41 19.27
CA GLY A 199 -13.86 19.55 18.91
C GLY A 199 -12.57 19.80 19.70
N ALA A 200 -12.60 20.59 20.78
CA ALA A 200 -11.46 20.72 21.68
C ALA A 200 -11.21 19.36 22.36
N PHE A 201 -10.27 18.60 21.82
CA PHE A 201 -9.79 17.38 22.44
C PHE A 201 -9.10 17.78 23.75
N LEU A 202 -9.78 17.58 24.88
CA LEU A 202 -9.12 17.54 26.17
C LEU A 202 -8.35 16.22 26.19
N PRO A 203 -7.00 16.21 26.15
CA PRO A 203 -6.26 14.98 26.29
C PRO A 203 -6.69 14.34 27.62
N SER A 204 -7.40 13.23 27.51
CA SER A 204 -7.64 12.34 28.64
C SER A 204 -6.27 12.08 29.26
N LYS A 205 -6.08 12.49 30.53
CA LYS A 205 -4.87 12.18 31.29
C LYS A 205 -4.67 10.67 31.25
N THR A 206 -3.84 10.19 30.33
CA THR A 206 -3.45 8.79 30.25
C THR A 206 -2.72 8.51 31.55
N GLN A 207 -3.35 7.78 32.47
CA GLN A 207 -2.62 7.14 33.54
C GLN A 207 -1.64 6.18 32.87
N ASN A 208 -0.35 6.47 32.97
CA ASN A 208 0.72 5.59 32.53
C ASN A 208 0.66 4.30 33.36
N THR A 209 -0.19 3.35 32.96
CA THR A 209 -0.03 1.95 33.35
C THR A 209 1.13 1.40 32.53
N THR A 210 2.29 1.33 33.17
CA THR A 210 3.46 0.59 32.71
C THR A 210 3.05 -0.87 32.56
N VAL A 211 2.74 -1.31 31.34
CA VAL A 211 2.52 -2.71 31.03
C VAL A 211 3.89 -3.38 31.03
N SER A 212 4.20 -4.17 32.06
CA SER A 212 5.36 -5.05 32.06
C SER A 212 5.18 -6.10 30.98
N THR A 213 6.02 -6.07 29.96
CA THR A 213 6.10 -7.13 28.96
C THR A 213 6.76 -8.35 29.59
N GLU A 214 5.96 -9.28 30.10
CA GLU A 214 6.43 -10.65 30.26
C GLU A 214 6.59 -11.33 28.89
N PRO A 215 7.55 -12.26 28.72
CA PRO A 215 7.84 -12.84 27.43
C PRO A 215 6.75 -13.81 27.01
N VAL A 216 6.18 -13.56 25.83
CA VAL A 216 5.27 -14.48 25.14
C VAL A 216 6.06 -15.65 24.59
N ASP A 217 5.62 -16.85 24.98
CA ASP A 217 6.13 -18.17 24.60
C ASP A 217 6.23 -18.31 23.07
N GLN A 218 7.45 -18.26 22.53
CA GLN A 218 7.72 -18.61 21.13
C GLN A 218 7.75 -20.13 21.03
N ALA A 219 6.93 -20.69 20.12
CA ALA A 219 7.08 -22.08 19.71
C ALA A 219 8.53 -22.31 19.22
N GLN A 220 9.32 -22.94 20.08
CA GLN A 220 10.73 -23.19 19.86
C GLN A 220 10.91 -24.05 18.62
N ASP A 221 11.73 -23.59 17.69
CA ASP A 221 12.40 -24.51 16.76
C ASP A 221 13.09 -25.58 17.62
N PRO A 222 12.93 -26.89 17.32
CA PRO A 222 13.45 -27.93 18.17
C PRO A 222 14.95 -27.72 18.39
N ILE A 223 15.31 -27.70 19.67
CA ILE A 223 16.63 -27.49 20.23
C ILE A 223 17.62 -28.39 19.48
N SER A 224 18.44 -27.79 18.60
CA SER A 224 19.63 -28.48 18.11
C SER A 224 20.57 -28.59 19.29
N SER A 225 20.79 -29.82 19.77
CA SER A 225 21.79 -30.15 20.77
C SER A 225 23.17 -29.64 20.35
N GLY A 226 23.58 -28.49 20.90
CA GLY A 226 24.90 -28.30 21.49
C GLY A 226 26.15 -28.47 20.63
N SER A 227 26.15 -28.24 19.32
CA SER A 227 27.43 -28.10 18.59
C SER A 227 27.89 -26.64 18.61
N GLY A 228 29.13 -26.38 19.06
CA GLY A 228 29.71 -25.02 19.06
C GLY A 228 29.71 -24.35 17.68
N ALA A 229 29.66 -25.14 16.60
CA ALA A 229 29.55 -24.67 15.23
C ALA A 229 28.21 -23.97 14.94
N TRP A 230 27.09 -24.49 15.47
CA TRP A 230 25.77 -23.86 15.29
C TRP A 230 25.69 -22.52 16.01
N ASN A 231 26.11 -22.46 17.28
CA ASN A 231 26.10 -21.22 18.05
C ASN A 231 26.96 -20.15 17.38
N LYS A 232 28.14 -20.53 16.85
CA LYS A 232 29.00 -19.62 16.08
C LYS A 232 28.35 -19.16 14.77
N PHE A 233 27.57 -20.01 14.12
CA PHE A 233 26.86 -19.69 12.89
C PHE A 233 25.70 -18.71 13.13
N ILE A 234 24.80 -19.00 14.08
CA ILE A 234 23.66 -18.15 14.42
C ILE A 234 24.11 -16.79 14.97
N LYS A 235 25.17 -16.74 15.79
CA LYS A 235 25.74 -15.47 16.25
C LYS A 235 26.16 -14.56 15.09
N LYS A 236 26.60 -15.14 13.97
CA LYS A 236 26.96 -14.39 12.75
C LYS A 236 25.78 -14.17 11.80
N ASN A 237 24.68 -14.89 11.98
CA ASN A 237 23.53 -14.91 11.10
C ASN A 237 22.24 -14.97 11.94
N PRO A 238 21.93 -13.91 12.73
CA PRO A 238 20.84 -13.95 13.69
C PRO A 238 19.47 -14.15 13.03
N ASP A 239 19.32 -13.74 11.76
CA ASP A 239 18.07 -13.86 10.99
C ASP A 239 17.91 -15.22 10.29
N PHE A 240 18.82 -16.18 10.53
CA PHE A 240 18.73 -17.49 9.93
C PHE A 240 17.62 -18.31 10.58
N THR A 241 16.72 -18.84 9.75
CA THR A 241 15.78 -19.89 10.15
C THR A 241 15.80 -21.01 9.10
N PHE A 242 15.60 -22.25 9.53
CA PHE A 242 15.54 -23.39 8.60
C PHE A 242 14.43 -23.23 7.56
N SER A 243 13.28 -22.70 7.97
CA SER A 243 12.17 -22.43 7.05
C SER A 243 12.55 -21.46 5.94
N LYS A 244 13.23 -20.35 6.28
CA LYS A 244 13.71 -19.37 5.31
C LYS A 244 14.78 -19.98 4.42
N PHE A 245 15.73 -20.70 5.00
CA PHE A 245 16.83 -21.33 4.30
C PHE A 245 16.35 -22.35 3.24
N TYR A 246 15.44 -23.24 3.59
CA TYR A 246 14.93 -24.24 2.64
C TYR A 246 14.14 -23.60 1.51
N LYS A 247 13.30 -22.60 1.82
CA LYS A 247 12.57 -21.84 0.80
C LYS A 247 13.53 -21.15 -0.18
N ASP A 248 14.61 -20.57 0.33
CA ASP A 248 15.62 -19.94 -0.51
C ASP A 248 16.38 -20.96 -1.38
N LEU A 249 16.64 -22.18 -0.88
CA LEU A 249 17.21 -23.26 -1.70
C LEU A 249 16.26 -23.71 -2.81
N ASP A 250 14.98 -23.91 -2.49
CA ASP A 250 13.95 -24.27 -3.48
C ASP A 250 13.86 -23.22 -4.61
N ALA A 251 13.95 -21.93 -4.27
CA ALA A 251 13.90 -20.85 -5.25
C ALA A 251 15.18 -20.74 -6.10
N ASN A 252 16.36 -20.89 -5.51
CA ASN A 252 17.63 -20.59 -6.19
C ASN A 252 18.27 -21.81 -6.88
N PHE A 253 17.83 -23.02 -6.55
CA PHE A 253 18.38 -24.28 -7.05
C PHE A 253 17.30 -25.24 -7.54
N ALA A 254 16.22 -24.71 -8.13
CA ALA A 254 15.09 -25.53 -8.60
C ALA A 254 15.51 -26.61 -9.60
N LYS A 255 16.49 -26.33 -10.48
CA LYS A 255 17.02 -27.28 -11.47
C LYS A 255 17.83 -28.41 -10.82
N GLU A 256 18.41 -28.13 -9.67
CA GLU A 256 19.15 -29.07 -8.83
C GLU A 256 18.25 -29.76 -7.80
N GLY A 257 16.91 -29.66 -7.93
CA GLY A 257 15.94 -30.30 -7.03
C GLY A 257 15.64 -29.54 -5.74
N GLY A 258 15.95 -28.24 -5.70
CA GLY A 258 15.68 -27.35 -4.58
C GLY A 258 16.38 -27.79 -3.28
N ALA A 259 15.73 -27.57 -2.15
CA ALA A 259 16.23 -28.02 -0.85
C ALA A 259 16.45 -29.54 -0.80
N LYS A 260 15.59 -30.33 -1.47
CA LYS A 260 15.68 -31.80 -1.46
C LYS A 260 16.93 -32.29 -2.21
N GLY A 261 17.23 -31.70 -3.35
CA GLY A 261 18.43 -32.08 -4.11
C GLY A 261 19.73 -31.47 -3.56
N MET A 262 19.65 -30.29 -2.95
CA MET A 262 20.80 -29.65 -2.31
C MET A 262 21.17 -30.25 -0.96
N LEU A 263 20.25 -30.99 -0.32
CA LEU A 263 20.44 -31.66 0.97
C LEU A 263 20.00 -33.14 0.87
N PRO A 264 20.73 -34.00 0.17
CA PRO A 264 20.25 -35.33 -0.21
C PRO A 264 20.14 -36.35 0.93
N LYS A 265 20.85 -36.16 2.06
CA LYS A 265 20.92 -37.16 3.14
C LYS A 265 20.03 -36.85 4.34
N TYR A 266 20.00 -35.60 4.81
CA TYR A 266 19.16 -35.20 5.96
C TYR A 266 18.24 -34.02 5.61
N GLY A 267 17.65 -34.09 4.40
CA GLY A 267 17.15 -32.98 3.59
C GLY A 267 15.98 -32.12 4.06
N LYS A 268 15.67 -32.12 5.36
CA LYS A 268 14.78 -31.17 6.06
C LYS A 268 14.71 -31.43 7.58
N ASP A 269 15.65 -32.19 8.14
CA ASP A 269 15.62 -32.63 9.54
C ASP A 269 15.81 -31.49 10.56
N ARG A 270 16.06 -30.26 10.08
CA ARG A 270 16.31 -29.05 10.86
C ARG A 270 17.48 -29.21 11.84
N LYS A 271 18.45 -30.07 11.52
CA LYS A 271 19.69 -30.20 12.30
C LYS A 271 20.84 -29.62 11.51
N TRP A 272 21.46 -28.57 12.04
CA TRP A 272 22.55 -27.91 11.31
C TRP A 272 23.78 -28.82 11.22
N GLY A 273 24.09 -29.27 10.01
CA GLY A 273 25.24 -30.13 9.73
C GLY A 273 26.20 -29.58 8.68
N LYS A 274 27.21 -30.40 8.32
CA LYS A 274 28.17 -30.09 7.25
C LYS A 274 27.47 -29.82 5.92
N GLU A 275 26.39 -30.55 5.63
CA GLU A 275 25.60 -30.37 4.41
C GLU A 275 24.83 -29.05 4.39
N HIS A 276 24.21 -28.62 5.50
CA HIS A 276 23.52 -27.33 5.59
C HIS A 276 24.49 -26.18 5.44
N HIS A 277 25.68 -26.27 6.05
CA HIS A 277 26.72 -25.25 5.90
C HIS A 277 27.22 -25.16 4.45
N ALA A 278 27.40 -26.29 3.78
CA ALA A 278 27.81 -26.34 2.37
C ALA A 278 26.73 -25.76 1.45
N ALA A 279 25.46 -26.15 1.65
CA ALA A 279 24.32 -25.62 0.91
C ALA A 279 24.11 -24.12 1.18
N TRP A 280 24.30 -23.66 2.42
CA TRP A 280 24.25 -22.24 2.78
C TRP A 280 25.36 -21.45 2.08
N LYS A 281 26.61 -21.93 2.08
CA LYS A 281 27.69 -21.28 1.32
C LYS A 281 27.39 -21.20 -0.18
N LYS A 282 26.88 -22.28 -0.78
CA LYS A 282 26.46 -22.28 -2.19
C LYS A 282 25.34 -21.27 -2.43
N LEU A 283 24.35 -21.20 -1.54
CA LEU A 283 23.26 -20.23 -1.61
C LEU A 283 23.77 -18.79 -1.52
N GLN A 284 24.67 -18.47 -0.57
CA GLN A 284 25.26 -17.14 -0.47
C GLN A 284 26.06 -16.80 -1.73
N LYS A 285 26.86 -17.74 -2.25
CA LYS A 285 27.60 -17.54 -3.50
C LYS A 285 26.66 -17.25 -4.68
N LYS A 286 25.58 -18.02 -4.82
CA LYS A 286 24.58 -17.84 -5.88
C LYS A 286 23.85 -16.50 -5.77
N LYS A 287 23.50 -16.09 -4.55
CA LYS A 287 22.91 -14.76 -4.27
C LYS A 287 23.86 -13.63 -4.65
N ASN A 288 25.14 -13.74 -4.28
CA ASN A 288 26.16 -12.75 -4.62
C ASN A 288 26.44 -12.71 -6.13
N GLU A 289 26.51 -13.86 -6.82
CA GLU A 289 26.66 -13.90 -8.29
C GLU A 289 25.48 -13.23 -8.99
N THR A 290 24.25 -13.52 -8.55
CA THR A 290 23.03 -12.90 -9.09
C THR A 290 23.04 -11.39 -8.85
N GLN A 291 23.39 -10.96 -7.65
CA GLN A 291 23.49 -9.55 -7.27
C GLN A 291 24.57 -8.80 -8.09
N ASN A 292 25.77 -9.37 -8.22
CA ASN A 292 26.88 -8.76 -8.96
C ASN A 292 26.60 -8.65 -10.48
N LEU A 293 25.88 -9.62 -11.05
CA LEU A 293 25.46 -9.60 -12.46
C LEU A 293 24.39 -8.53 -12.72
N THR A 294 23.40 -8.40 -11.83
CA THR A 294 22.42 -7.31 -11.91
C THR A 294 23.11 -5.95 -11.77
N GLU A 295 24.05 -5.81 -10.83
CA GLU A 295 24.81 -4.56 -10.65
C GLU A 295 25.64 -4.21 -11.88
N ALA A 296 26.33 -5.15 -12.53
CA ALA A 296 27.15 -4.87 -13.70
C ALA A 296 26.34 -4.43 -14.94
N VAL A 297 25.17 -5.04 -15.16
CA VAL A 297 24.25 -4.62 -16.24
C VAL A 297 23.69 -3.23 -15.95
N PHE A 298 23.22 -2.98 -14.72
CA PHE A 298 22.66 -1.68 -14.35
C PHE A 298 23.70 -0.56 -14.26
N GLU A 299 24.94 -0.87 -13.87
CA GLU A 299 26.02 0.13 -13.77
C GLU A 299 26.48 0.63 -15.14
N LYS A 300 26.52 -0.23 -16.16
CA LYS A 300 26.79 0.18 -17.55
C LYS A 300 25.74 1.18 -18.06
N TRP A 301 24.48 0.99 -17.65
CA TRP A 301 23.38 1.88 -18.02
C TRP A 301 23.39 3.17 -17.18
N ARG A 302 23.63 3.11 -15.87
CA ARG A 302 23.75 4.29 -15.00
C ARG A 302 24.80 5.29 -15.50
N LYS A 303 25.98 4.81 -15.88
CA LYS A 303 27.07 5.67 -16.40
C LYS A 303 26.70 6.42 -17.69
N GLN A 304 25.67 5.96 -18.42
CA GLN A 304 25.24 6.56 -19.68
C GLN A 304 24.14 7.62 -19.50
N PHE A 305 23.47 7.70 -18.34
CA PHE A 305 22.19 8.42 -18.21
C PHE A 305 22.02 9.34 -16.98
N LEU A 306 23.08 9.72 -16.25
CA LEU A 306 22.93 10.43 -14.97
C LEU A 306 23.32 11.92 -14.99
N ASN A 307 22.49 12.73 -15.66
CA ASN A 307 22.29 14.14 -15.29
C ASN A 307 20.76 14.38 -15.25
N GLU A 308 20.26 14.75 -14.07
CA GLU A 308 18.86 15.11 -13.82
C GLU A 308 18.61 16.53 -14.34
N ARG A 309 17.54 16.73 -15.12
CA ARG A 309 17.22 18.05 -15.73
C ARG A 309 16.27 18.91 -14.89
N LEU A 310 16.01 18.51 -13.64
CA LEU A 310 15.12 19.23 -12.75
C LEU A 310 15.76 20.56 -12.30
N LEU A 311 15.16 21.67 -12.73
CA LEU A 311 15.69 23.01 -12.48
C LEU A 311 15.32 23.56 -11.09
N LEU A 312 14.35 22.93 -10.42
CA LEU A 312 13.82 23.37 -9.13
C LEU A 312 14.43 22.61 -7.95
N LYS A 313 14.47 23.23 -6.77
CA LYS A 313 14.85 22.60 -5.50
C LYS A 313 13.59 22.19 -4.68
N PRO A 314 13.73 21.33 -3.65
CA PRO A 314 12.64 21.07 -2.72
C PRO A 314 12.18 22.36 -2.02
N GLY A 315 10.87 22.51 -1.79
CA GLY A 315 10.31 23.63 -1.06
C GLY A 315 8.95 24.09 -1.58
N PRO A 316 8.26 24.98 -0.85
CA PRO A 316 6.91 25.45 -1.18
C PRO A 316 6.82 26.13 -2.55
N ASN A 317 7.83 26.93 -2.92
CA ASN A 317 7.92 27.59 -4.23
C ASN A 317 8.75 26.79 -5.25
N GLY A 318 9.28 25.63 -4.88
CA GLY A 318 10.01 24.75 -5.77
C GLY A 318 9.12 23.60 -6.24
N TRP A 319 9.48 22.38 -5.86
CA TRP A 319 8.76 21.17 -6.27
C TRP A 319 7.28 21.15 -5.88
N GLU A 320 6.93 21.71 -4.71
CA GLU A 320 5.55 21.68 -4.24
C GLU A 320 4.62 22.57 -5.07
N LEU A 321 5.09 23.77 -5.45
CA LEU A 321 4.34 24.64 -6.36
C LEU A 321 4.26 24.03 -7.75
N TYR A 322 5.38 23.51 -8.28
CA TYR A 322 5.39 22.84 -9.59
C TYR A 322 4.40 21.66 -9.64
N LYS A 323 4.41 20.78 -8.63
CA LYS A 323 3.46 19.68 -8.47
C LYS A 323 2.01 20.17 -8.51
N LYS A 324 1.69 21.23 -7.74
CA LYS A 324 0.33 21.80 -7.71
C LYS A 324 -0.09 22.35 -9.08
N LEU A 325 0.81 23.03 -9.78
CA LEU A 325 0.56 23.58 -11.12
C LEU A 325 0.31 22.45 -12.13
N VAL A 326 1.16 21.43 -12.16
CA VAL A 326 0.97 20.26 -13.03
C VAL A 326 -0.32 19.51 -12.68
N ALA A 327 -0.61 19.30 -11.39
CA ALA A 327 -1.83 18.62 -10.93
C ALA A 327 -3.10 19.39 -11.35
N LYS A 328 -3.07 20.72 -11.28
CA LYS A 328 -4.16 21.58 -11.76
C LYS A 328 -4.33 21.47 -13.27
N ALA A 329 -3.25 21.62 -14.04
CA ALA A 329 -3.28 21.49 -15.49
C ALA A 329 -3.78 20.10 -15.94
N TYR A 330 -3.31 19.03 -15.29
CA TYR A 330 -3.80 17.68 -15.52
C TYR A 330 -5.29 17.57 -15.22
N LYS A 331 -5.76 18.12 -14.08
CA LYS A 331 -7.18 18.11 -13.71
C LYS A 331 -8.05 18.80 -14.75
N GLU A 332 -7.61 19.93 -15.28
CA GLU A 332 -8.33 20.77 -16.26
C GLU A 332 -8.26 20.24 -17.70
N ALA A 333 -7.23 19.46 -18.04
CA ALA A 333 -7.07 18.89 -19.38
C ALA A 333 -8.27 18.02 -19.79
N PRO A 334 -8.65 17.99 -21.07
CA PRO A 334 -9.69 17.07 -21.53
C PRO A 334 -9.24 15.61 -21.36
N VAL A 335 -10.20 14.69 -21.24
CA VAL A 335 -9.90 13.24 -21.25
C VAL A 335 -9.28 12.82 -22.57
N TYR A 336 -9.68 13.46 -23.67
CA TYR A 336 -9.17 13.18 -25.01
C TYR A 336 -9.00 14.45 -25.83
N ASP A 337 -7.79 14.65 -26.33
CA ASP A 337 -7.40 15.65 -27.31
C ASP A 337 -6.84 14.92 -28.55
N ALA A 338 -7.54 15.07 -29.68
CA ALA A 338 -7.16 14.45 -30.94
C ALA A 338 -5.77 14.90 -31.43
N ALA A 339 -5.36 16.14 -31.12
CA ALA A 339 -4.04 16.66 -31.49
C ALA A 339 -2.91 16.03 -30.65
N ALA A 340 -3.22 15.52 -29.45
CA ALA A 340 -2.28 14.81 -28.61
C ALA A 340 -2.17 13.32 -28.99
N ALA A 341 -3.23 12.72 -29.53
CA ALA A 341 -3.35 11.27 -29.77
C ALA A 341 -2.16 10.66 -30.51
N GLU A 342 -1.65 11.30 -31.57
CA GLU A 342 -0.51 10.79 -32.34
C GLU A 342 0.78 10.71 -31.50
N LYS A 343 0.99 11.62 -30.54
CA LYS A 343 2.16 11.58 -29.65
C LYS A 343 2.10 10.39 -28.70
N PHE A 344 0.90 10.03 -28.22
CA PHE A 344 0.69 8.82 -27.42
C PHE A 344 0.89 7.55 -28.25
N LYS A 345 0.35 7.50 -29.47
CA LYS A 345 0.55 6.35 -30.38
C LYS A 345 2.03 6.07 -30.64
N LYS A 346 2.87 7.11 -30.74
CA LYS A 346 4.32 6.97 -30.91
C LYS A 346 5.04 6.32 -29.72
N LEU A 347 4.43 6.27 -28.53
CA LEU A 347 4.98 5.51 -27.41
C LEU A 347 4.79 3.99 -27.58
N LYS A 348 3.74 3.52 -28.27
CA LYS A 348 3.41 2.09 -28.35
C LYS A 348 4.57 1.23 -28.83
N PRO A 349 5.23 1.52 -29.98
CA PRO A 349 6.31 0.66 -30.47
C PRO A 349 7.51 0.62 -29.52
N PHE A 350 7.79 1.73 -28.83
CA PHE A 350 8.82 1.79 -27.81
C PHE A 350 8.45 0.92 -26.60
N ILE A 351 7.22 1.05 -26.09
CA ILE A 351 6.71 0.29 -24.95
C ILE A 351 6.76 -1.20 -25.26
N ASP A 352 6.22 -1.64 -26.40
CA ASP A 352 6.20 -3.05 -26.78
C ASP A 352 7.61 -3.63 -26.94
N ASN A 353 8.53 -2.86 -27.54
CA ASN A 353 9.93 -3.28 -27.68
C ASN A 353 10.63 -3.40 -26.33
N MET A 354 10.46 -2.42 -25.43
CA MET A 354 11.05 -2.47 -24.10
C MET A 354 10.45 -3.58 -23.24
N TYR A 355 9.13 -3.74 -23.28
CA TYR A 355 8.41 -4.80 -22.58
C TYR A 355 8.94 -6.18 -22.99
N LYS A 356 9.05 -6.45 -24.29
CA LYS A 356 9.65 -7.68 -24.81
C LYS A 356 11.10 -7.86 -24.35
N LYS A 357 11.91 -6.80 -24.39
CA LYS A 357 13.32 -6.85 -23.95
C LYS A 357 13.46 -7.17 -22.47
N ILE A 358 12.63 -6.58 -21.62
CA ILE A 358 12.60 -6.82 -20.16
C ILE A 358 12.29 -8.29 -19.87
N GLN A 359 11.36 -8.90 -20.61
CA GLN A 359 11.00 -10.31 -20.45
C GLN A 359 12.01 -11.27 -21.08
N SER A 360 12.72 -10.83 -22.13
CA SER A 360 13.63 -11.68 -22.89
C SER A 360 15.00 -11.90 -22.21
N GLY A 361 15.55 -13.11 -22.34
CA GLY A 361 16.92 -13.45 -21.92
C GLY A 361 17.01 -14.37 -20.71
N LYS A 362 18.23 -14.84 -20.40
CA LYS A 362 18.49 -15.75 -19.25
C LYS A 362 18.21 -15.11 -17.87
N GLN A 363 18.00 -13.79 -17.85
CA GLN A 363 17.77 -12.96 -16.68
C GLN A 363 16.52 -12.08 -16.87
N GLY A 364 15.63 -12.44 -17.79
CA GLY A 364 14.39 -11.70 -18.01
C GLY A 364 13.55 -11.64 -16.75
N VAL A 365 12.85 -10.53 -16.55
CA VAL A 365 11.92 -10.36 -15.43
C VAL A 365 10.57 -10.92 -15.86
N GLU A 366 10.04 -11.85 -15.06
CA GLU A 366 8.68 -12.34 -15.23
C GLU A 366 7.70 -11.23 -14.82
N ILE A 367 6.72 -10.92 -15.66
CA ILE A 367 5.74 -9.87 -15.40
C ILE A 367 4.39 -10.51 -15.12
N GLN A 368 3.82 -10.22 -13.96
CA GLN A 368 2.53 -10.73 -13.50
C GLN A 368 1.58 -9.57 -13.25
N PHE A 369 0.45 -9.56 -13.93
CA PHE A 369 -0.56 -8.53 -13.73
C PHE A 369 -1.56 -8.94 -12.64
N VAL A 370 -1.76 -8.09 -11.63
CA VAL A 370 -2.53 -8.39 -10.42
C VAL A 370 -3.62 -7.34 -10.13
N GLU A 371 -4.72 -7.76 -9.53
CA GLU A 371 -5.92 -6.94 -9.25
C GLU A 371 -5.81 -6.08 -7.97
N ASP A 372 -4.80 -6.31 -7.14
CA ASP A 372 -4.55 -5.57 -5.90
C ASP A 372 -3.21 -4.84 -6.00
N ASP A 373 -3.03 -3.75 -5.25
CA ASP A 373 -1.73 -3.09 -5.10
C ASP A 373 -0.66 -4.12 -4.65
N PRO A 374 0.35 -4.42 -5.50
CA PRO A 374 1.36 -5.41 -5.21
C PRO A 374 2.40 -4.94 -4.19
N TYR A 375 2.56 -3.63 -4.01
CA TYR A 375 3.67 -3.04 -3.27
C TYR A 375 3.19 -1.94 -2.30
N PRO A 376 2.39 -2.27 -1.27
CA PRO A 376 1.91 -1.29 -0.29
C PRO A 376 3.04 -0.65 0.55
N GLY A 377 4.22 -1.27 0.59
CA GLY A 377 5.45 -0.70 1.15
C GLY A 377 6.23 0.20 0.18
N GLY A 378 5.66 0.51 -0.99
CA GLY A 378 6.22 1.41 -1.99
C GLY A 378 7.39 0.85 -2.79
N ASP A 379 8.13 1.78 -3.42
CA ASP A 379 9.28 1.53 -4.29
C ASP A 379 10.34 0.57 -3.69
N GLU A 380 10.63 0.70 -2.40
CA GLU A 380 11.62 -0.17 -1.74
C GLU A 380 11.16 -1.63 -1.72
N GLN A 381 9.87 -1.87 -1.45
CA GLN A 381 9.30 -3.21 -1.51
C GLN A 381 9.36 -3.77 -2.92
N LEU A 382 8.97 -2.96 -3.92
CA LEU A 382 9.04 -3.32 -5.33
C LEU A 382 10.44 -3.80 -5.72
N ARG A 383 11.47 -2.97 -5.46
CA ARG A 383 12.86 -3.29 -5.84
C ARG A 383 13.36 -4.55 -5.15
N ARG A 384 13.10 -4.68 -3.84
CA ARG A 384 13.54 -5.83 -3.05
C ARG A 384 12.88 -7.12 -3.54
N GLU A 385 11.58 -7.09 -3.84
CA GLU A 385 10.84 -8.27 -4.30
C GLU A 385 11.25 -8.67 -5.71
N VAL A 386 11.36 -7.73 -6.64
CA VAL A 386 11.79 -8.01 -8.02
C VAL A 386 13.23 -8.51 -8.03
N GLY A 387 14.14 -7.84 -7.31
CA GLY A 387 15.54 -8.28 -7.20
C GLY A 387 15.70 -9.66 -6.56
N LYS A 388 14.80 -10.04 -5.64
CA LYS A 388 14.83 -11.36 -4.99
C LYS A 388 14.22 -12.47 -5.83
N THR A 389 13.12 -12.18 -6.52
CA THR A 389 12.27 -13.20 -7.15
C THR A 389 12.43 -13.27 -8.65
N GLY A 390 12.93 -12.21 -9.29
CA GLY A 390 12.87 -12.04 -10.74
C GLY A 390 11.45 -11.79 -11.26
N VAL A 391 10.49 -11.52 -10.37
CA VAL A 391 9.08 -11.31 -10.73
C VAL A 391 8.66 -9.88 -10.42
N LEU A 392 8.20 -9.15 -11.43
CA LEU A 392 7.50 -7.89 -11.30
C LEU A 392 6.00 -8.14 -11.30
N LYS A 393 5.32 -7.63 -10.28
CA LYS A 393 3.86 -7.62 -10.21
C LYS A 393 3.38 -6.21 -10.56
N VAL A 394 2.51 -6.12 -11.54
CA VAL A 394 1.99 -4.85 -12.03
C VAL A 394 0.50 -4.78 -11.71
N PHE A 395 0.08 -3.68 -11.09
CA PHE A 395 -1.31 -3.46 -10.75
C PHE A 395 -2.16 -3.20 -12.01
N LYS A 396 -3.19 -4.02 -12.22
CA LYS A 396 -4.18 -3.91 -13.32
C LYS A 396 -5.22 -2.82 -13.07
N GLY A 397 -5.44 -2.44 -11.81
CA GLY A 397 -6.48 -1.48 -11.50
C GLY A 397 -6.16 -0.06 -12.01
N GLY A 398 -7.20 0.76 -12.09
CA GLY A 398 -7.16 2.09 -12.70
C GLY A 398 -8.28 2.26 -13.73
N THR A 399 -8.29 3.37 -14.45
CA THR A 399 -9.22 3.60 -15.56
C THR A 399 -8.63 3.11 -16.87
N LYS A 400 -9.46 2.62 -17.79
CA LYS A 400 -9.05 2.26 -19.15
C LYS A 400 -8.42 3.47 -19.85
N HIS A 401 -7.30 3.26 -20.55
CA HIS A 401 -6.64 4.31 -21.31
C HIS A 401 -7.20 4.39 -22.74
N PRO A 402 -7.68 5.54 -23.23
CA PRO A 402 -8.38 5.63 -24.51
C PRO A 402 -7.59 5.17 -25.75
N ILE A 403 -6.25 5.15 -25.69
CA ILE A 403 -5.39 4.70 -26.79
C ILE A 403 -4.64 3.40 -26.47
N PHE A 404 -4.39 3.11 -25.21
CA PHE A 404 -3.47 2.03 -24.78
C PHE A 404 -4.22 0.81 -24.27
N SER A 405 -5.48 0.98 -23.88
CA SER A 405 -6.38 -0.13 -23.50
C SER A 405 -7.31 -0.56 -24.63
N VAL A 406 -7.14 0.01 -25.84
CA VAL A 406 -7.81 -0.47 -27.04
C VAL A 406 -7.00 -1.64 -27.57
N LYS A 407 -7.61 -2.82 -27.54
CA LYS A 407 -7.11 -4.02 -28.21
C LYS A 407 -7.76 -4.13 -29.58
N ASP A 408 -7.00 -4.58 -30.58
CA ASP A 408 -7.58 -4.93 -31.87
C ASP A 408 -8.39 -6.25 -31.72
N ASP A 409 -9.42 -6.45 -32.55
CA ASP A 409 -10.33 -7.62 -32.46
C ASP A 409 -9.61 -8.98 -32.60
N PHE A 410 -8.37 -8.98 -33.08
CA PHE A 410 -7.53 -10.16 -33.27
C PHE A 410 -6.49 -10.37 -32.17
N GLU A 411 -6.38 -9.46 -31.20
CA GLU A 411 -5.46 -9.59 -30.07
C GLU A 411 -6.02 -10.54 -28.99
N ASP A 412 -5.14 -11.32 -28.35
CA ASP A 412 -5.53 -12.23 -27.29
C ASP A 412 -6.15 -11.41 -26.12
N PRO A 413 -7.39 -11.70 -25.71
CA PRO A 413 -8.03 -11.02 -24.58
C PRO A 413 -7.23 -11.17 -23.28
N ASN A 414 -6.34 -12.16 -23.19
CA ASN A 414 -5.46 -12.40 -22.03
C ASN A 414 -4.09 -11.71 -22.13
N GLU A 415 -3.69 -11.18 -23.30
CA GLU A 415 -2.43 -10.42 -23.41
C GLU A 415 -2.57 -9.07 -22.68
N PRO A 416 -1.56 -8.57 -21.97
CA PRO A 416 -1.66 -7.24 -21.38
C PRO A 416 -1.82 -6.15 -22.44
N ASP A 417 -2.65 -5.15 -22.14
CA ASP A 417 -2.79 -3.99 -23.01
C ASP A 417 -1.53 -3.08 -22.96
N THR A 418 -1.44 -2.06 -23.83
CA THR A 418 -0.26 -1.19 -23.86
C THR A 418 -0.09 -0.38 -22.57
N ASN A 419 -1.17 -0.11 -21.83
CA ASN A 419 -1.12 0.66 -20.59
C ASN A 419 -0.53 -0.19 -19.46
N GLU A 420 -0.96 -1.45 -19.38
CA GLU A 420 -0.39 -2.47 -18.51
C GLU A 420 1.10 -2.69 -18.84
N LYS A 421 1.46 -2.83 -20.12
CA LYS A 421 2.86 -2.94 -20.57
C LYS A 421 3.66 -1.68 -20.20
N PHE A 422 3.09 -0.49 -20.35
CA PHE A 422 3.75 0.77 -20.02
C PHE A 422 4.10 0.85 -18.53
N ARG A 423 3.17 0.47 -17.63
CA ARG A 423 3.44 0.40 -16.19
C ARG A 423 4.58 -0.53 -15.86
N ALA A 424 4.62 -1.71 -16.49
CA ALA A 424 5.72 -2.65 -16.29
C ALA A 424 7.08 -2.07 -16.74
N VAL A 425 7.09 -1.43 -17.91
CA VAL A 425 8.29 -0.76 -18.46
C VAL A 425 8.72 0.39 -17.56
N HIS A 426 7.77 1.13 -17.00
CA HIS A 426 7.99 2.24 -16.09
C HIS A 426 8.61 1.79 -14.76
N ASP A 427 7.97 0.85 -14.07
CA ASP A 427 8.47 0.28 -12.81
C ASP A 427 9.91 -0.26 -12.95
N ILE A 428 10.19 -0.94 -14.06
CA ILE A 428 11.52 -1.49 -14.31
C ILE A 428 12.51 -0.38 -14.64
N MET A 429 12.31 0.35 -15.74
CA MET A 429 13.32 1.28 -16.24
C MET A 429 13.55 2.44 -15.28
N ALA A 430 12.49 2.89 -14.62
CA ALA A 430 12.48 4.14 -13.89
C ALA A 430 12.68 3.93 -12.38
N HIS A 431 11.98 2.96 -11.77
CA HIS A 431 12.09 2.72 -10.32
C HIS A 431 13.19 1.73 -9.95
N ILE A 432 13.36 0.65 -10.72
CA ILE A 432 14.37 -0.38 -10.41
C ILE A 432 15.74 -0.04 -11.03
N GLN A 433 15.78 0.19 -12.34
CA GLN A 433 17.03 0.26 -13.09
C GLN A 433 17.77 1.59 -12.85
N HIS A 434 17.06 2.72 -13.00
CA HIS A 434 17.67 4.05 -12.94
C HIS A 434 18.36 4.32 -11.60
N ALA A 435 17.71 4.00 -10.49
CA ALA A 435 18.19 4.35 -9.16
C ALA A 435 18.89 3.22 -8.40
N GLY A 436 18.88 1.99 -8.92
CA GLY A 436 19.59 0.89 -8.30
C GLY A 436 19.15 0.58 -6.87
N HIS A 437 20.12 0.46 -5.97
CA HIS A 437 19.86 0.18 -4.55
C HIS A 437 19.19 1.33 -3.81
N LYS A 438 19.19 2.55 -4.35
CA LYS A 438 18.57 3.71 -3.69
C LYS A 438 17.09 3.89 -4.05
N GLY A 439 16.67 3.45 -5.24
CA GLY A 439 15.30 3.69 -5.74
C GLY A 439 15.05 5.16 -6.06
N THR A 440 14.04 5.43 -6.90
CA THR A 440 13.57 6.80 -7.15
C THR A 440 12.49 7.17 -6.14
N GLY A 441 11.70 6.19 -5.67
CA GLY A 441 10.54 6.43 -4.80
C GLY A 441 9.25 6.64 -5.59
N PHE A 442 8.10 6.47 -4.92
CA PHE A 442 6.76 6.80 -5.45
C PHE A 442 6.28 8.17 -4.95
N ASP A 443 7.21 9.11 -4.83
CA ASP A 443 6.92 10.50 -4.50
C ASP A 443 7.18 11.39 -5.73
N MET A 444 6.87 12.69 -5.65
CA MET A 444 7.01 13.58 -6.79
C MET A 444 8.46 13.62 -7.31
N LYS A 445 9.44 13.55 -6.42
CA LYS A 445 10.85 13.54 -6.81
C LYS A 445 11.16 12.28 -7.61
N GLY A 446 10.74 11.13 -7.09
CA GLY A 446 10.95 9.85 -7.71
C GLY A 446 10.33 9.75 -9.09
N GLU A 447 9.11 10.27 -9.25
CA GLU A 447 8.41 10.30 -10.53
C GLU A 447 9.05 11.26 -11.55
N LEU A 448 9.60 12.38 -11.09
CA LEU A 448 10.38 13.28 -11.97
C LEU A 448 11.71 12.66 -12.40
N GLN A 449 12.36 11.90 -11.52
CA GLN A 449 13.57 11.13 -11.85
C GLN A 449 13.25 10.00 -12.83
N ALA A 450 12.15 9.30 -12.59
CA ALA A 450 11.62 8.25 -13.45
C ALA A 450 11.30 8.78 -14.86
N TYR A 451 10.59 9.92 -14.95
CA TYR A 451 10.32 10.60 -16.21
C TYR A 451 11.61 11.01 -16.93
N ASN A 452 12.58 11.61 -16.23
CA ASN A 452 13.88 11.96 -16.80
C ASN A 452 14.64 10.75 -17.37
N ALA A 453 14.50 9.58 -16.76
CA ALA A 453 15.09 8.34 -17.26
C ALA A 453 14.43 7.92 -18.58
N HIS A 454 13.10 7.92 -18.65
CA HIS A 454 12.37 7.59 -19.87
C HIS A 454 12.61 8.56 -21.02
N LEU A 455 12.73 9.86 -20.71
CA LEU A 455 12.91 10.90 -21.72
C LEU A 455 14.13 10.68 -22.63
N LYS A 456 15.11 9.90 -22.16
CA LYS A 456 16.34 9.56 -22.89
C LYS A 456 16.17 8.37 -23.84
N THR A 457 15.08 7.64 -23.72
CA THR A 457 14.84 6.38 -24.46
C THR A 457 13.63 6.45 -25.39
N ILE A 458 12.68 7.34 -25.12
CA ILE A 458 11.49 7.53 -25.96
C ILE A 458 11.79 8.39 -27.21
N PRO A 459 10.95 8.33 -28.25
CA PRO A 459 10.95 9.33 -29.33
C PRO A 459 10.76 10.74 -28.76
N LYS A 460 11.54 11.72 -29.24
CA LYS A 460 11.55 13.08 -28.68
C LYS A 460 10.17 13.73 -28.74
N GLU A 461 9.43 13.52 -29.82
CA GLU A 461 8.09 14.07 -30.03
C GLU A 461 7.02 13.49 -29.08
N ALA A 462 7.31 12.37 -28.42
CA ALA A 462 6.42 11.72 -27.46
C ALA A 462 6.65 12.22 -26.02
N ALA A 463 7.58 13.16 -25.80
CA ALA A 463 7.89 13.71 -24.48
C ALA A 463 6.65 14.25 -23.74
N GLY A 464 5.80 15.01 -24.42
CA GLY A 464 4.59 15.55 -23.79
C GLY A 464 3.55 14.49 -23.43
N ALA A 465 3.46 13.39 -24.19
CA ALA A 465 2.59 12.27 -23.86
C ALA A 465 3.12 11.54 -22.61
N LEU A 466 4.42 11.24 -22.58
CA LEU A 466 5.07 10.66 -21.41
C LEU A 466 4.95 11.56 -20.17
N PHE A 467 5.05 12.88 -20.36
CA PHE A 467 4.92 13.85 -19.26
C PHE A 467 3.54 13.77 -18.63
N THR A 468 2.50 13.66 -19.45
CA THR A 468 1.12 13.52 -19.00
C THR A 468 0.91 12.20 -18.25
N GLU A 469 1.42 11.09 -18.80
CA GLU A 469 1.29 9.75 -18.21
C GLU A 469 2.04 9.61 -16.87
N VAL A 470 3.24 10.17 -16.75
CA VAL A 470 4.08 10.00 -15.55
C VAL A 470 3.89 11.18 -14.60
N VAL A 471 4.30 12.37 -15.01
CA VAL A 471 4.35 13.55 -14.14
C VAL A 471 2.96 14.08 -13.84
N GLY A 472 2.09 14.13 -14.86
CA GLY A 472 0.71 14.60 -14.74
C GLY A 472 -0.12 13.78 -13.77
N GLN A 473 -0.17 12.46 -14.00
CA GLN A 473 -0.92 11.53 -13.15
C GLN A 473 -0.36 11.48 -11.72
N ALA A 474 0.96 11.40 -11.55
CA ALA A 474 1.59 11.39 -10.23
C ALA A 474 1.30 12.68 -9.46
N ALA A 475 1.47 13.84 -10.10
CA ALA A 475 1.18 15.13 -9.47
C ALA A 475 -0.28 15.23 -9.03
N TYR A 476 -1.21 14.74 -9.85
CA TYR A 476 -2.63 14.66 -9.49
C TYR A 476 -2.84 13.78 -8.25
N PHE A 477 -2.37 12.53 -8.27
CA PHE A 477 -2.54 11.60 -7.16
C PHE A 477 -1.98 12.17 -5.86
N LEU A 478 -0.75 12.70 -5.90
CA LEU A 478 -0.07 13.26 -4.73
C LEU A 478 -0.70 14.56 -4.22
N THR A 479 -1.49 15.26 -5.04
CA THR A 479 -2.18 16.49 -4.65
C THR A 479 -3.60 16.22 -4.15
N TYR A 480 -4.33 15.29 -4.78
CA TYR A 480 -5.74 15.06 -4.51
C TYR A 480 -6.04 13.75 -3.77
N GLY A 481 -5.07 12.85 -3.62
CA GLY A 481 -5.18 11.62 -2.83
C GLY A 481 -5.93 10.47 -3.51
N TYR A 482 -6.14 10.52 -4.83
CA TYR A 482 -6.75 9.43 -5.60
C TYR A 482 -6.28 9.42 -7.06
N PHE A 483 -6.35 8.25 -7.70
CA PHE A 483 -5.97 8.09 -9.10
C PHE A 483 -6.99 8.79 -10.01
N PRO A 484 -6.56 9.64 -10.95
CA PRO A 484 -7.46 10.29 -11.90
C PRO A 484 -7.89 9.32 -13.01
N GLU A 485 -8.88 9.74 -13.80
CA GLU A 485 -9.09 9.19 -15.13
C GLU A 485 -7.87 9.45 -16.01
N GLN A 486 -7.48 8.45 -16.81
CA GLN A 486 -6.38 8.56 -17.77
C GLN A 486 -6.70 9.54 -18.89
N LYS A 487 -5.75 10.41 -19.23
CA LYS A 487 -5.97 11.52 -20.17
C LYS A 487 -5.04 11.45 -21.37
N ILE A 488 -5.62 11.51 -22.57
CA ILE A 488 -4.92 11.76 -23.82
C ILE A 488 -4.87 13.27 -24.05
N ALA A 489 -3.96 13.96 -23.36
CA ALA A 489 -3.80 15.40 -23.53
C ALA A 489 -2.33 15.76 -23.44
N LEU A 490 -1.97 16.93 -23.94
CA LEU A 490 -0.73 17.59 -23.57
C LEU A 490 -1.05 18.64 -22.52
N LEU A 491 -0.13 18.84 -21.58
CA LEU A 491 -0.27 19.87 -20.55
C LEU A 491 0.44 21.14 -21.05
N PRO A 492 -0.27 22.14 -21.61
CA PRO A 492 0.36 23.37 -22.07
C PRO A 492 0.93 24.16 -20.89
N GLY A 493 1.92 25.01 -21.16
CA GLY A 493 2.56 25.83 -20.13
C GLY A 493 3.70 25.14 -19.38
N PHE A 494 4.14 23.96 -19.80
CA PHE A 494 5.25 23.22 -19.19
C PHE A 494 6.27 22.81 -20.24
N ASP A 495 7.56 22.91 -19.90
CA ASP A 495 8.64 22.35 -20.71
C ASP A 495 8.86 20.87 -20.39
N TYR A 496 8.62 20.00 -21.37
CA TYR A 496 8.77 18.55 -21.23
C TYR A 496 10.24 18.09 -21.20
N HIS A 497 11.18 18.92 -21.63
CA HIS A 497 12.60 18.62 -21.70
C HIS A 497 13.43 19.29 -20.62
N ASN A 498 12.96 20.41 -20.07
CA ASN A 498 13.57 21.16 -18.97
C ASN A 498 12.58 21.23 -17.79
N ILE A 499 12.52 20.15 -17.03
CA ILE A 499 11.53 20.01 -15.96
C ILE A 499 11.68 21.12 -14.93
N GLY A 500 10.55 21.77 -14.63
CA GLY A 500 10.48 22.88 -13.69
C GLY A 500 10.25 24.22 -14.36
N VAL A 501 10.44 24.35 -15.68
CA VAL A 501 10.00 25.55 -16.42
C VAL A 501 8.48 25.53 -16.55
N VAL A 502 7.84 26.65 -16.19
CA VAL A 502 6.40 26.86 -16.30
C VAL A 502 6.15 28.23 -16.92
N ASP A 503 5.26 28.30 -17.92
CA ASP A 503 4.89 29.57 -18.55
C ASP A 503 4.34 30.55 -17.51
N GLY A 504 4.80 31.81 -17.57
CA GLY A 504 4.44 32.85 -16.61
C GLY A 504 5.15 32.76 -15.26
N TYR A 505 6.17 31.90 -15.12
CA TYR A 505 7.01 31.83 -13.93
C TYR A 505 8.50 31.93 -14.29
N ASP A 506 9.22 32.77 -13.58
CA ASP A 506 10.68 32.80 -13.57
C ASP A 506 11.23 31.80 -12.55
N ILE A 507 12.42 31.26 -12.86
CA ILE A 507 13.17 30.42 -11.93
C ILE A 507 14.28 31.25 -11.28
N ILE A 508 14.05 31.69 -10.04
CA ILE A 508 15.03 32.44 -9.23
C ILE A 508 15.49 31.53 -8.10
N ASN A 509 16.80 31.28 -7.97
CA ASN A 509 17.35 30.39 -6.93
C ASN A 509 16.70 28.99 -6.89
N LYS A 510 16.35 28.44 -8.07
CA LYS A 510 15.67 27.14 -8.25
C LYS A 510 14.26 27.08 -7.65
N GLU A 511 13.58 28.21 -7.53
CA GLU A 511 12.19 28.36 -7.11
C GLU A 511 11.41 29.14 -8.17
N LEU A 512 10.12 28.86 -8.27
CA LEU A 512 9.18 29.52 -9.17
C LEU A 512 8.68 30.82 -8.55
N TYR A 513 8.81 31.91 -9.30
CA TYR A 513 8.27 33.22 -8.97
C TYR A 513 7.46 33.72 -10.16
N ARG A 514 6.25 34.23 -9.89
CA ARG A 514 5.44 34.90 -10.91
C ARG A 514 5.65 36.39 -10.76
N GLU A 515 5.98 37.09 -11.85
CA GLU A 515 5.95 38.55 -11.85
C GLU A 515 4.55 39.01 -11.42
N LYS A 516 4.47 39.91 -10.44
CA LYS A 516 3.18 40.46 -10.02
C LYS A 516 2.62 41.26 -11.20
N GLU A 517 1.43 40.87 -11.67
CA GLU A 517 0.61 41.71 -12.54
C GLU A 517 0.23 43.03 -11.87
#